data_AF-A0A5M6ACY0-F1
#
_entry.id   AF-A0A5M6ACY0-F1
#
_cell.length_a   1.000
_cell.length_b   1.000
_cell.length_c   1.000
_cell.angle_alpha   90.00
_cell.angle_beta   90.00
_cell.angle_gamma   90.00
#
_symmetry.space_group_name_H-M   'P 1'
#
loop_
_entity.id
_entity.type
_entity.pdbx_description
1 polymer ?
#
loop_
_entity_poly.entity_id
_entity_poly.type
_entity_poly.pdbx_seq_one_letter_code
_entity_poly.pdbx_strand_id
1 'polypeptide(L)'
;MKNRNSIYQGLSRVSIGMLAACMTLTACDKDQEFTPAMPEAKLINGITFKVSENLPLAIGMDSTIVFAIDAPEELEDRSIIWKSTDETVAKVSQQGTITGIAEGTAIISVTPAIGFGPSASVTVNVIPEIIKATDMTLVNPKEGEDIYETDRIQLEASILPANHTYSYLTWASSNPSIATVSENGLVNCLTPGKAIITAYTHDRSGVSASYELNIKEYIPVESVSISALTEPLCISRGPVQLDVAYTPANATTGSVDWTSSDENIATVDLGVVTPKGFGTATITATCKATGQTASVSVTVESGWVIWDGQNNFDGWKIGQNYSSYVIENGKMVVTAGAQNATMRRADLSFKNVPINLDFSNYPILAMRSTLPVGGKGIGQGGAYTLDLVTKSGNINKAHVGELLSDNTNLIYYDIPSINAALGNGMVEANTFQIKVADIYNENLPTGQYTVYWIRTFKSIAEAKAFAEAEISAGN
;
A
#
# COMPACT_ATOMS: atom_id res chain seq x y z
N MET A 1 -41.45 8.81 -21.01
CA MET A 1 -41.75 9.07 -22.44
C MET A 1 -41.01 8.04 -23.27
N LYS A 2 -41.74 7.31 -24.14
CA LYS A 2 -41.38 6.76 -25.48
C LYS A 2 -40.03 6.02 -25.63
N ASN A 3 -39.85 4.90 -26.33
CA ASN A 3 -40.66 4.06 -27.22
C ASN A 3 -39.79 2.81 -27.52
N ARG A 4 -40.29 1.56 -27.42
CA ARG A 4 -40.91 0.72 -28.47
C ARG A 4 -39.98 0.22 -29.60
N ASN A 5 -39.77 -1.11 -29.66
CA ASN A 5 -40.11 -2.08 -30.73
C ASN A 5 -39.26 -3.37 -30.55
N SER A 6 -39.79 -4.56 -30.22
CA SER A 6 -40.54 -5.54 -31.07
C SER A 6 -39.69 -5.99 -32.28
N ILE A 7 -39.47 -7.26 -32.66
CA ILE A 7 -40.37 -8.40 -33.01
C ILE A 7 -39.45 -9.67 -33.09
N TYR A 8 -39.77 -10.89 -32.58
CA TYR A 8 -40.34 -12.08 -33.26
C TYR A 8 -40.39 -13.23 -32.20
N GLN A 9 -41.55 -13.70 -31.72
CA GLN A 9 -42.39 -14.81 -32.20
C GLN A 9 -41.70 -16.19 -32.43
N GLY A 10 -42.08 -17.16 -31.56
CA GLY A 10 -42.62 -18.46 -31.99
C GLY A 10 -41.79 -19.71 -31.67
N LEU A 11 -42.21 -20.52 -30.69
CA LEU A 11 -42.73 -21.90 -30.91
C LEU A 11 -42.99 -22.66 -29.58
N SER A 12 -44.25 -23.13 -29.47
CA SER A 12 -44.82 -24.26 -28.71
C SER A 12 -44.03 -24.86 -27.54
N ARG A 13 -44.48 -24.73 -26.27
CA ARG A 13 -45.52 -25.56 -25.62
C ARG A 13 -45.46 -27.05 -25.97
N VAL A 14 -44.80 -27.84 -25.12
CA VAL A 14 -45.12 -29.27 -24.92
C VAL A 14 -45.55 -29.46 -23.46
N SER A 15 -46.66 -30.17 -23.35
CA SER A 15 -47.58 -30.25 -22.22
C SER A 15 -47.10 -31.24 -21.16
N ILE A 16 -47.15 -30.82 -19.90
CA ILE A 16 -47.09 -31.72 -18.74
C ILE A 16 -48.45 -32.43 -18.65
N GLY A 17 -48.50 -33.66 -19.15
CA GLY A 17 -49.64 -34.56 -19.01
C GLY A 17 -49.53 -35.36 -17.71
N MET A 18 -50.24 -34.94 -16.67
CA MET A 18 -50.53 -35.75 -15.48
C MET A 18 -51.53 -36.84 -15.89
N LEU A 19 -51.08 -38.09 -15.99
CA LEU A 19 -51.99 -39.25 -16.12
C LEU A 19 -52.12 -39.89 -14.73
N ALA A 20 -53.24 -39.59 -14.06
CA ALA A 20 -53.68 -40.34 -12.90
C ALA A 20 -54.33 -41.65 -13.37
N ALA A 21 -53.63 -42.77 -13.20
CA ALA A 21 -54.19 -44.10 -13.37
C ALA A 21 -54.37 -44.73 -11.97
N CYS A 22 -55.60 -44.70 -11.46
CA CYS A 22 -56.02 -45.54 -10.35
C CYS A 22 -55.95 -47.01 -10.79
N MET A 23 -55.05 -47.78 -10.21
CA MET A 23 -55.16 -49.24 -10.16
C MET A 23 -55.39 -49.66 -8.72
N THR A 24 -56.56 -50.26 -8.50
CA THR A 24 -56.95 -50.94 -7.27
C THR A 24 -56.03 -52.14 -7.05
N LEU A 25 -55.31 -52.13 -5.93
CA LEU A 25 -54.56 -53.29 -5.43
C LEU A 25 -55.54 -54.33 -4.88
N THR A 26 -55.78 -55.40 -5.63
CA THR A 26 -56.22 -56.67 -5.08
C THR A 26 -54.99 -57.53 -4.83
N ALA A 27 -54.64 -57.68 -3.56
CA ALA A 27 -53.63 -58.62 -3.09
C ALA A 27 -54.08 -60.05 -3.40
N CYS A 28 -53.31 -60.76 -4.23
CA CYS A 28 -53.28 -62.21 -4.26
C CYS A 28 -51.83 -62.66 -4.14
N ASP A 29 -51.62 -63.32 -3.00
CA ASP A 29 -50.43 -63.97 -2.49
C ASP A 29 -49.79 -64.91 -3.52
N LYS A 30 -48.53 -64.64 -3.87
CA LYS A 30 -47.52 -65.61 -4.34
C LYS A 30 -46.20 -64.84 -4.58
N ASP A 31 -45.35 -64.89 -3.57
CA ASP A 31 -43.96 -64.47 -3.66
C ASP A 31 -43.26 -65.24 -4.78
N GLN A 32 -43.03 -64.57 -5.89
CA GLN A 32 -42.00 -64.94 -6.85
C GLN A 32 -40.84 -63.98 -6.59
N GLU A 33 -39.84 -64.43 -5.83
CA GLU A 33 -38.59 -63.71 -5.69
C GLU A 33 -37.95 -63.55 -7.08
N PHE A 34 -38.13 -62.36 -7.67
CA PHE A 34 -37.27 -61.91 -8.75
C PHE A 34 -36.05 -61.27 -8.13
N THR A 35 -34.96 -62.01 -7.98
CA THR A 35 -33.63 -61.47 -8.28
C THR A 35 -32.75 -62.58 -8.86
N PRO A 36 -31.95 -62.24 -9.86
CA PRO A 36 -30.57 -61.96 -9.53
C PRO A 36 -30.36 -60.45 -9.65
N ALA A 37 -29.70 -59.86 -8.65
CA ALA A 37 -29.13 -58.53 -8.82
C ALA A 37 -28.33 -58.56 -10.13
N MET A 38 -28.72 -57.77 -11.12
CA MET A 38 -27.87 -57.57 -12.31
C MET A 38 -26.51 -57.13 -11.77
N PRO A 39 -25.40 -57.76 -12.22
CA PRO A 39 -24.09 -57.29 -11.85
C PRO A 39 -24.00 -55.80 -12.16
N GLU A 40 -23.53 -55.01 -11.19
CA GLU A 40 -23.34 -53.58 -11.37
C GLU A 40 -22.47 -53.36 -12.61
N ALA A 41 -22.97 -52.60 -13.57
CA ALA A 41 -22.25 -52.33 -14.80
C ALA A 41 -21.01 -51.51 -14.47
N LYS A 42 -19.82 -52.14 -14.51
CA LYS A 42 -18.54 -51.44 -14.37
C LYS A 42 -18.33 -50.58 -15.63
N LEU A 43 -18.12 -49.28 -15.45
CA LEU A 43 -17.94 -48.31 -16.53
C LEU A 43 -16.71 -47.44 -16.27
N ILE A 44 -16.26 -46.73 -17.31
CA ILE A 44 -15.33 -45.61 -17.14
C ILE A 44 -16.07 -44.52 -16.34
N ASN A 45 -15.48 -44.08 -15.23
CA ASN A 45 -16.05 -43.08 -14.33
C ASN A 45 -15.70 -41.65 -14.77
N GLY A 46 -14.52 -41.46 -15.36
CA GLY A 46 -14.08 -40.15 -15.82
C GLY A 46 -12.99 -40.22 -16.89
N ILE A 47 -12.95 -39.22 -17.76
CA ILE A 47 -11.84 -38.95 -18.67
C ILE A 47 -11.42 -37.50 -18.45
N THR A 48 -10.14 -37.26 -18.20
CA THR A 48 -9.62 -35.91 -17.93
C THR A 48 -8.46 -35.59 -18.86
N PHE A 49 -8.54 -34.46 -19.57
CA PHE A 49 -7.42 -33.96 -20.36
C PHE A 49 -6.51 -33.07 -19.52
N LYS A 50 -5.20 -33.21 -19.71
CA LYS A 50 -4.17 -32.33 -19.14
C LYS A 50 -3.69 -31.34 -20.20
N VAL A 51 -4.61 -30.51 -20.68
CA VAL A 51 -4.39 -29.49 -21.72
C VAL A 51 -5.29 -28.28 -21.45
N SER A 52 -4.90 -27.11 -21.92
CA SER A 52 -5.79 -25.94 -21.92
C SER A 52 -7.05 -26.21 -22.75
N GLU A 53 -8.17 -25.60 -22.37
CA GLU A 53 -9.46 -25.74 -23.09
C GLU A 53 -9.36 -25.38 -24.57
N ASN A 54 -8.45 -24.44 -24.89
CA ASN A 54 -8.08 -24.07 -26.24
C ASN A 54 -6.63 -24.47 -26.51
N LEU A 55 -6.41 -25.29 -27.52
CA LEU A 55 -5.10 -25.75 -27.98
C LEU A 55 -4.78 -25.11 -29.34
N PRO A 56 -3.93 -24.08 -29.39
CA PRO A 56 -3.38 -23.62 -30.67
C PRO A 56 -2.40 -24.65 -31.22
N LEU A 57 -2.50 -24.96 -32.52
CA LEU A 57 -1.66 -25.93 -33.22
C LEU A 57 -1.29 -25.40 -34.60
N ALA A 58 -0.01 -25.34 -34.96
CA ALA A 58 0.36 -24.90 -36.30
C ALA A 58 0.04 -25.96 -37.37
N ILE A 59 -0.19 -25.52 -38.61
CA ILE A 59 -0.39 -26.41 -39.76
C ILE A 59 0.78 -27.38 -39.90
N GLY A 60 0.48 -28.66 -40.08
CA GLY A 60 1.45 -29.74 -40.24
C GLY A 60 2.15 -30.16 -38.95
N MET A 61 1.81 -29.55 -37.80
CA MET A 61 2.33 -29.98 -36.51
C MET A 61 1.39 -30.98 -35.83
N ASP A 62 2.00 -31.84 -35.02
CA ASP A 62 1.32 -32.80 -34.18
C ASP A 62 1.37 -32.39 -32.71
N SER A 63 0.28 -32.65 -31.97
CA SER A 63 0.23 -32.55 -30.52
C SER A 63 -0.50 -33.78 -29.96
N THR A 64 0.08 -34.44 -28.95
CA THR A 64 -0.55 -35.60 -28.32
C THR A 64 -1.17 -35.19 -27.00
N ILE A 65 -2.49 -35.41 -26.86
CA ILE A 65 -3.18 -35.12 -25.61
C ILE A 65 -2.70 -36.10 -24.53
N VAL A 66 -2.23 -35.55 -23.42
CA VAL A 66 -2.06 -36.31 -22.18
C VAL A 66 -3.42 -36.36 -21.50
N PHE A 67 -3.92 -37.57 -21.23
CA PHE A 67 -5.20 -37.78 -20.56
C PHE A 67 -5.10 -38.83 -19.47
N ALA A 68 -6.05 -38.81 -18.54
CA ALA A 68 -6.23 -39.82 -17.51
C ALA A 68 -7.63 -40.44 -17.64
N ILE A 69 -7.71 -41.75 -17.44
CA ILE A 69 -8.96 -42.51 -17.35
C ILE A 69 -9.14 -42.92 -15.90
N ASP A 70 -10.24 -42.48 -15.29
CA ASP A 70 -10.70 -42.98 -14.00
C ASP A 70 -11.71 -44.11 -14.24
N ALA A 71 -11.41 -45.30 -13.73
CA ALA A 71 -12.22 -46.48 -13.89
C ALA A 71 -11.94 -47.50 -12.77
N PRO A 72 -12.93 -48.35 -12.39
CA PRO A 72 -12.72 -49.45 -11.45
C PRO A 72 -11.53 -50.32 -11.87
N GLU A 73 -10.74 -50.80 -10.90
CA GLU A 73 -9.53 -51.58 -11.16
C GLU A 73 -9.82 -52.81 -12.05
N GLU A 74 -10.92 -53.49 -11.78
CA GLU A 74 -11.37 -54.68 -12.50
C GLU A 74 -12.12 -54.41 -13.82
N LEU A 75 -12.13 -53.17 -14.33
CA LEU A 75 -12.69 -52.90 -15.65
C LEU A 75 -11.75 -53.45 -16.74
N GLU A 76 -12.16 -54.55 -17.36
CA GLU A 76 -11.38 -55.26 -18.40
C GLU A 76 -11.26 -54.44 -19.71
N ASP A 77 -12.33 -53.76 -20.13
CA ASP A 77 -12.33 -52.92 -21.34
C ASP A 77 -12.33 -51.43 -20.99
N ARG A 78 -11.20 -50.77 -21.27
CA ARG A 78 -11.00 -49.32 -21.09
C ARG A 78 -10.85 -48.60 -22.43
N SER A 79 -11.33 -49.21 -23.51
CA SER A 79 -11.21 -48.65 -24.84
C SER A 79 -12.00 -47.35 -25.00
N ILE A 80 -11.40 -46.42 -25.72
CA ILE A 80 -11.92 -45.08 -25.99
C ILE A 80 -11.84 -44.80 -27.49
N ILE A 81 -12.74 -43.96 -27.98
CA ILE A 81 -12.82 -43.54 -29.38
C ILE A 81 -12.61 -42.04 -29.43
N TRP A 82 -11.63 -41.64 -30.25
CA TRP A 82 -11.37 -40.23 -30.56
C TRP A 82 -12.15 -39.78 -31.79
N LYS A 83 -12.61 -38.53 -31.75
CA LYS A 83 -13.34 -37.89 -32.86
C LYS A 83 -12.98 -36.42 -32.99
N SER A 84 -12.84 -35.98 -34.24
CA SER A 84 -12.81 -34.56 -34.61
C SER A 84 -14.16 -34.12 -35.17
N THR A 85 -14.58 -32.88 -34.88
CA THR A 85 -15.73 -32.28 -35.56
C THR A 85 -15.43 -31.91 -37.00
N ASP A 86 -14.15 -31.68 -37.34
CA ASP A 86 -13.70 -31.34 -38.69
C ASP A 86 -12.27 -31.86 -38.92
N GLU A 87 -12.17 -33.03 -39.56
CA GLU A 87 -10.88 -33.64 -39.93
C GLU A 87 -10.17 -32.93 -41.09
N THR A 88 -10.83 -32.00 -41.77
CA THR A 88 -10.16 -31.15 -42.77
C THR A 88 -9.39 -30.00 -42.11
N VAL A 89 -9.74 -29.66 -40.86
CA VAL A 89 -9.05 -28.68 -40.03
C VAL A 89 -8.05 -29.38 -39.10
N ALA A 90 -8.49 -30.34 -38.28
CA ALA A 90 -7.61 -31.10 -37.38
C ALA A 90 -8.01 -32.58 -37.31
N LYS A 91 -7.04 -33.47 -37.52
CA LYS A 91 -7.23 -34.92 -37.40
C LYS A 91 -6.78 -35.41 -36.04
N VAL A 92 -7.41 -36.45 -35.52
CA VAL A 92 -6.99 -37.11 -34.28
C VAL A 92 -6.85 -38.62 -34.50
N SER A 93 -5.73 -39.18 -34.07
CA SER A 93 -5.48 -40.63 -34.06
C SER A 93 -6.16 -41.29 -32.85
N GLN A 94 -6.28 -42.62 -32.87
CA GLN A 94 -6.84 -43.36 -31.73
C GLN A 94 -5.93 -43.37 -30.49
N GLN A 95 -4.68 -42.90 -30.62
CA GLN A 95 -3.76 -42.67 -29.52
C GLN A 95 -3.85 -41.23 -28.95
N GLY A 96 -4.74 -40.39 -29.48
CA GLY A 96 -4.91 -39.00 -29.04
C GLY A 96 -3.90 -38.01 -29.62
N THR A 97 -3.11 -38.42 -30.62
CA THR A 97 -2.26 -37.50 -31.41
C THR A 97 -3.11 -36.74 -32.42
N ILE A 98 -3.12 -35.41 -32.29
CA ILE A 98 -3.81 -34.46 -33.15
C ILE A 98 -2.83 -33.89 -34.18
N THR A 99 -3.21 -33.85 -35.45
CA THR A 99 -2.45 -33.21 -36.53
C THR A 99 -3.23 -32.02 -37.08
N GLY A 100 -2.62 -30.83 -37.12
CA GLY A 100 -3.20 -29.65 -37.75
C GLY A 100 -3.11 -29.73 -39.27
N ILE A 101 -4.23 -29.57 -39.97
CA ILE A 101 -4.32 -29.75 -41.43
C ILE A 101 -4.52 -28.42 -42.16
N ALA A 102 -5.47 -27.60 -41.73
CA ALA A 102 -5.79 -26.31 -42.34
C ALA A 102 -6.26 -25.32 -41.27
N GLU A 103 -6.08 -24.01 -41.51
CA GLU A 103 -6.52 -22.97 -40.58
C GLU A 103 -8.01 -23.10 -40.25
N GLY A 104 -8.35 -22.99 -38.98
CA GLY A 104 -9.73 -23.10 -38.51
C GLY A 104 -9.83 -23.66 -37.10
N THR A 105 -11.05 -23.97 -36.69
CA THR A 105 -11.34 -24.53 -35.36
C THR A 105 -12.01 -25.89 -35.50
N ALA A 106 -11.52 -26.88 -34.77
CA ALA A 106 -12.13 -28.19 -34.62
C ALA A 106 -12.18 -28.58 -33.15
N ILE A 107 -13.24 -29.28 -32.72
CA ILE A 107 -13.32 -29.85 -31.38
C ILE A 107 -12.87 -31.30 -31.47
N ILE A 108 -11.86 -31.63 -30.68
CA ILE A 108 -11.41 -33.01 -30.50
C ILE A 108 -12.07 -33.54 -29.23
N SER A 109 -12.75 -34.66 -29.36
CA SER A 109 -13.50 -35.30 -28.28
C SER A 109 -13.11 -36.77 -28.15
N VAL A 110 -13.27 -37.29 -26.94
CA VAL A 110 -13.10 -38.70 -26.63
C VAL A 110 -14.30 -39.24 -25.86
N THR A 111 -14.71 -40.45 -26.19
CA THR A 111 -15.80 -41.17 -25.51
C THR A 111 -15.44 -42.65 -25.31
N PRO A 112 -15.98 -43.33 -24.29
CA PRO A 112 -15.88 -44.79 -24.17
C PRO A 112 -16.35 -45.50 -25.45
N ALA A 113 -15.65 -46.55 -25.86
CA ALA A 113 -15.98 -47.26 -27.10
C ALA A 113 -17.35 -47.94 -27.08
N ILE A 114 -17.83 -48.28 -25.88
CA ILE A 114 -19.17 -48.83 -25.63
C ILE A 114 -20.31 -47.83 -25.92
N GLY A 115 -20.00 -46.57 -26.22
CA GLY A 115 -20.97 -45.56 -26.68
C GLY A 115 -21.79 -44.88 -25.58
N PHE A 116 -21.55 -45.21 -24.30
CA PHE A 116 -22.16 -44.56 -23.14
C PHE A 116 -21.10 -44.27 -22.07
N GLY A 117 -21.20 -43.14 -21.39
CA GLY A 117 -20.30 -42.75 -20.29
C GLY A 117 -19.73 -41.33 -20.42
N PRO A 118 -18.72 -40.98 -19.62
CA PRO A 118 -18.14 -39.64 -19.57
C PRO A 118 -17.42 -39.28 -20.87
N SER A 119 -17.38 -38.01 -21.22
CA SER A 119 -16.62 -37.49 -22.36
C SER A 119 -15.69 -36.37 -21.93
N ALA A 120 -14.60 -36.19 -22.68
CA ALA A 120 -13.73 -35.03 -22.57
C ALA A 120 -13.52 -34.44 -23.97
N SER A 121 -13.32 -33.12 -24.02
CA SER A 121 -13.08 -32.42 -25.28
C SER A 121 -12.12 -31.26 -25.11
N VAL A 122 -11.43 -30.91 -26.19
CA VAL A 122 -10.60 -29.72 -26.31
C VAL A 122 -10.90 -29.02 -27.64
N THR A 123 -10.92 -27.70 -27.62
CA THR A 123 -11.03 -26.89 -28.83
C THR A 123 -9.63 -26.71 -29.42
N VAL A 124 -9.42 -27.18 -30.65
CA VAL A 124 -8.17 -27.04 -31.39
C VAL A 124 -8.30 -25.90 -32.38
N ASN A 125 -7.45 -24.88 -32.24
CA ASN A 125 -7.36 -23.76 -33.17
C ASN A 125 -6.12 -23.96 -34.03
N VAL A 126 -6.32 -24.34 -35.29
CA VAL A 126 -5.22 -24.52 -36.23
C VAL A 126 -4.84 -23.16 -36.80
N ILE A 127 -3.57 -22.78 -36.62
CA ILE A 127 -3.01 -21.48 -36.97
C ILE A 127 -1.90 -21.64 -38.01
N PRO A 128 -1.55 -20.59 -38.78
CA PRO A 128 -0.50 -20.69 -39.81
C PRO A 128 0.87 -21.05 -39.23
N GLU A 129 1.27 -20.42 -38.11
CA GLU A 129 2.56 -20.65 -37.45
C GLU A 129 2.49 -20.37 -35.94
N ILE A 130 3.45 -20.92 -35.18
CA ILE A 130 3.63 -20.61 -33.76
C ILE A 130 4.46 -19.34 -33.62
N ILE A 131 3.91 -18.34 -32.92
CA ILE A 131 4.64 -17.17 -32.46
C ILE A 131 5.37 -17.56 -31.17
N LYS A 132 6.67 -17.79 -31.29
CA LYS A 132 7.52 -18.17 -30.17
C LYS A 132 7.80 -17.00 -29.24
N ALA A 133 7.93 -17.30 -27.96
CA ALA A 133 8.57 -16.46 -26.97
C ALA A 133 10.00 -16.14 -27.41
N THR A 134 10.37 -14.89 -27.26
CA THR A 134 11.71 -14.37 -27.51
C THR A 134 12.39 -13.95 -26.22
N ASP A 135 11.61 -13.60 -25.19
CA ASP A 135 12.11 -13.19 -23.88
C ASP A 135 11.08 -13.49 -22.79
N MET A 136 11.55 -13.62 -21.55
CA MET A 136 10.69 -13.78 -20.38
C MET A 136 11.34 -13.16 -19.15
N THR A 137 10.54 -12.46 -18.34
CA THR A 137 10.96 -11.94 -17.04
C THR A 137 10.00 -12.42 -15.96
N LEU A 138 10.54 -12.68 -14.77
CA LEU A 138 9.73 -12.95 -13.58
C LEU A 138 9.62 -11.66 -12.77
N VAL A 139 8.40 -11.33 -12.34
CA VAL A 139 8.11 -10.19 -11.49
C VAL A 139 7.49 -10.67 -10.18
N ASN A 140 7.74 -9.88 -9.12
CA ASN A 140 7.46 -10.16 -7.71
C ASN A 140 8.39 -11.23 -7.09
N PRO A 141 8.74 -11.12 -5.79
CA PRO A 141 8.64 -9.90 -5.00
C PRO A 141 9.55 -8.81 -5.58
N LYS A 142 9.41 -7.57 -5.11
CA LYS A 142 10.28 -6.49 -5.61
C LYS A 142 11.70 -6.72 -5.11
N GLU A 143 12.66 -6.27 -5.90
CA GLU A 143 14.06 -6.29 -5.48
C GLU A 143 14.23 -5.54 -4.15
N GLY A 144 14.85 -6.19 -3.17
CA GLY A 144 15.09 -5.64 -1.84
C GLY A 144 13.98 -5.87 -0.81
N GLU A 145 12.86 -6.52 -1.19
CA GLU A 145 11.86 -6.96 -0.20
C GLU A 145 12.41 -8.09 0.67
N ASP A 146 12.17 -7.98 1.98
CA ASP A 146 12.50 -9.05 2.92
C ASP A 146 11.48 -10.17 2.81
N ILE A 147 11.98 -11.39 2.64
CA ILE A 147 11.18 -12.62 2.53
C ILE A 147 11.57 -13.51 3.69
N TYR A 148 10.59 -14.00 4.42
CA TYR A 148 10.77 -14.87 5.57
C TYR A 148 10.22 -16.26 5.28
N GLU A 149 10.67 -17.25 6.04
CA GLU A 149 9.99 -18.54 6.07
C GLU A 149 8.51 -18.35 6.42
N THR A 150 7.64 -19.23 5.92
CA THR A 150 6.16 -19.14 5.94
C THR A 150 5.54 -18.17 4.93
N ASP A 151 6.30 -17.25 4.33
CA ASP A 151 5.78 -16.37 3.29
C ASP A 151 5.32 -17.16 2.06
N ARG A 152 4.28 -16.62 1.42
CA ARG A 152 3.76 -17.11 0.14
C ARG A 152 3.84 -16.01 -0.90
N ILE A 153 4.53 -16.29 -1.98
CA ILE A 153 4.85 -15.32 -3.02
C ILE A 153 4.24 -15.81 -4.34
N GLN A 154 3.44 -14.97 -4.98
CA GLN A 154 3.01 -15.24 -6.35
C GLN A 154 4.04 -14.64 -7.32
N LEU A 155 4.79 -15.49 -8.01
CA LEU A 155 5.60 -15.07 -9.13
C LEU A 155 4.70 -14.90 -10.35
N GLU A 156 4.88 -13.80 -11.07
CA GLU A 156 4.22 -13.58 -12.37
C GLU A 156 5.29 -13.60 -13.46
N ALA A 157 4.95 -14.15 -14.63
CA ALA A 157 5.84 -14.19 -15.78
C ALA A 157 5.35 -13.24 -16.86
N SER A 158 6.21 -12.34 -17.32
CA SER A 158 5.98 -11.50 -18.49
C SER A 158 6.72 -12.10 -19.68
N ILE A 159 5.98 -12.57 -20.68
CA ILE A 159 6.53 -13.24 -21.87
C ILE A 159 6.40 -12.31 -23.07
N LEU A 160 7.50 -12.13 -23.80
CA LEU A 160 7.53 -11.38 -25.06
C LEU A 160 7.68 -12.33 -26.26
N PRO A 161 7.08 -12.01 -27.42
CA PRO A 161 6.19 -10.88 -27.62
C PRO A 161 4.82 -11.09 -26.94
N ALA A 162 4.07 -10.01 -26.71
CA ALA A 162 2.79 -10.10 -26.01
C ALA A 162 1.74 -10.99 -26.71
N ASN A 163 1.90 -11.22 -28.02
CA ASN A 163 1.06 -12.09 -28.85
C ASN A 163 1.66 -13.49 -29.07
N HIS A 164 2.55 -13.96 -28.19
CA HIS A 164 3.07 -15.33 -28.24
C HIS A 164 1.93 -16.36 -28.19
N THR A 165 2.15 -17.53 -28.79
CA THR A 165 1.09 -18.55 -28.95
C THR A 165 0.81 -19.35 -27.68
N TYR A 166 1.82 -19.67 -26.87
CA TYR A 166 1.69 -20.52 -25.67
C TYR A 166 2.11 -19.78 -24.40
N SER A 167 1.19 -19.58 -23.47
CA SER A 167 1.46 -18.94 -22.18
C SER A 167 1.65 -19.94 -21.02
N TYR A 168 1.49 -21.24 -21.29
CA TYR A 168 1.72 -22.28 -20.29
C TYR A 168 3.21 -22.39 -19.96
N LEU A 169 3.52 -22.41 -18.67
CA LEU A 169 4.88 -22.50 -18.13
C LEU A 169 5.01 -23.74 -17.24
N THR A 170 6.21 -24.31 -17.21
CA THR A 170 6.59 -25.21 -16.13
C THR A 170 7.51 -24.49 -15.17
N TRP A 171 7.24 -24.64 -13.89
CA TRP A 171 8.02 -24.04 -12.82
C TRP A 171 8.87 -25.10 -12.14
N ALA A 172 10.07 -24.71 -11.72
CA ALA A 172 10.94 -25.56 -10.92
C ALA A 172 11.61 -24.74 -9.82
N SER A 173 11.84 -25.39 -8.68
CA SER A 173 12.73 -24.88 -7.63
C SER A 173 14.04 -25.64 -7.69
N SER A 174 15.15 -24.92 -7.66
CA SER A 174 16.49 -25.50 -7.50
C SER A 174 16.69 -26.21 -6.16
N ASN A 175 15.92 -25.86 -5.13
CA ASN A 175 15.92 -26.55 -3.84
C ASN A 175 14.52 -26.56 -3.20
N PRO A 176 13.70 -27.60 -3.47
CA PRO A 176 12.36 -27.75 -2.90
C PRO A 176 12.30 -27.83 -1.37
N SER A 177 13.40 -28.10 -0.68
CA SER A 177 13.43 -28.06 0.79
C SER A 177 13.49 -26.64 1.37
N ILE A 178 13.96 -25.67 0.58
CA ILE A 178 14.04 -24.24 0.94
C ILE A 178 12.79 -23.50 0.45
N ALA A 179 12.40 -23.72 -0.80
CA ALA A 179 11.22 -23.11 -1.40
C ALA A 179 10.57 -24.05 -2.42
N THR A 180 9.25 -24.19 -2.37
CA THR A 180 8.49 -24.94 -3.39
C THR A 180 7.78 -23.95 -4.31
N VAL A 181 7.50 -24.35 -5.55
CA VAL A 181 6.71 -23.57 -6.50
C VAL A 181 5.64 -24.46 -7.11
N SER A 182 4.40 -23.97 -7.18
CA SER A 182 3.29 -24.66 -7.82
C SER A 182 3.29 -24.49 -9.34
N GLU A 183 2.38 -25.18 -10.02
CA GLU A 183 2.20 -25.08 -11.48
C GLU A 183 1.77 -23.67 -11.94
N ASN A 184 1.19 -22.86 -11.05
CA ASN A 184 0.79 -21.49 -11.33
C ASN A 184 1.75 -20.42 -10.77
N GLY A 185 2.97 -20.79 -10.35
CA GLY A 185 3.98 -19.83 -9.88
C GLY A 185 3.81 -19.36 -8.44
N LEU A 186 2.94 -20.00 -7.64
CA LEU A 186 2.85 -19.73 -6.20
C LEU A 186 4.00 -20.42 -5.48
N VAL A 187 4.88 -19.63 -4.89
CA VAL A 187 6.03 -20.07 -4.12
C VAL A 187 5.67 -20.13 -2.64
N ASN A 188 5.94 -21.28 -1.99
CA ASN A 188 5.92 -21.38 -0.53
C ASN A 188 7.36 -21.36 0.01
N CYS A 189 7.67 -20.39 0.87
CA CYS A 189 8.95 -20.26 1.54
C CYS A 189 8.98 -21.16 2.78
N LEU A 190 9.89 -22.14 2.82
CA LEU A 190 9.85 -23.20 3.83
C LEU A 190 10.90 -23.02 4.93
N THR A 191 12.16 -22.82 4.55
CA THR A 191 13.26 -22.68 5.50
C THR A 191 14.21 -21.57 5.07
N PRO A 192 14.99 -20.98 5.99
CA PRO A 192 15.96 -19.95 5.63
C PRO A 192 17.03 -20.49 4.68
N GLY A 193 17.42 -19.68 3.71
CA GLY A 193 18.40 -20.04 2.69
C GLY A 193 18.06 -19.51 1.30
N LYS A 194 18.86 -19.93 0.33
CA LYS A 194 18.73 -19.51 -1.06
C LYS A 194 18.10 -20.58 -1.93
N ALA A 195 17.13 -20.17 -2.75
CA ALA A 195 16.55 -21.01 -3.79
C ALA A 195 16.30 -20.17 -5.05
N ILE A 196 16.67 -20.71 -6.20
CA ILE A 196 16.30 -20.17 -7.51
C ILE A 196 15.02 -20.83 -7.97
N ILE A 197 14.01 -20.03 -8.32
CA ILE A 197 12.79 -20.46 -8.99
C ILE A 197 12.90 -20.14 -10.47
N THR A 198 12.64 -21.12 -11.33
CA THR A 198 12.76 -20.98 -12.79
C THR A 198 11.44 -21.33 -13.46
N ALA A 199 11.02 -20.50 -14.41
CA ALA A 199 9.94 -20.79 -15.33
C ALA A 199 10.49 -21.15 -16.71
N TYR A 200 9.88 -22.13 -17.37
CA TYR A 200 10.26 -22.65 -18.69
C TYR A 200 9.08 -22.57 -19.67
N THR A 201 9.35 -22.10 -20.89
CA THR A 201 8.38 -22.13 -22.00
C THR A 201 8.35 -23.49 -22.70
N HIS A 202 7.23 -23.82 -23.38
CA HIS A 202 7.02 -25.10 -24.07
C HIS A 202 6.82 -24.98 -25.59
N ASP A 203 7.11 -23.81 -26.15
CA ASP A 203 6.98 -23.49 -27.57
C ASP A 203 8.25 -23.79 -28.40
N ARG A 204 9.21 -24.50 -27.80
CA ARG A 204 10.54 -24.81 -28.35
C ARG A 204 11.36 -23.54 -28.68
N SER A 205 11.11 -22.43 -28.00
CA SER A 205 12.01 -21.26 -28.00
C SER A 205 13.25 -21.51 -27.14
N GLY A 206 13.13 -22.31 -26.07
CA GLY A 206 14.17 -22.47 -25.06
C GLY A 206 14.27 -21.29 -24.10
N VAL A 207 13.33 -20.35 -24.15
CA VAL A 207 13.28 -19.20 -23.24
C VAL A 207 12.93 -19.65 -21.84
N SER A 208 13.67 -19.15 -20.85
CA SER A 208 13.42 -19.39 -19.43
C SER A 208 13.79 -18.13 -18.65
N ALA A 209 13.16 -17.95 -17.49
CA ALA A 209 13.43 -16.85 -16.59
C ALA A 209 13.57 -17.39 -15.18
N SER A 210 14.45 -16.77 -14.38
CA SER A 210 14.74 -17.22 -13.02
C SER A 210 14.67 -16.07 -12.03
N TYR A 211 14.28 -16.40 -10.80
CA TYR A 211 14.24 -15.48 -9.67
C TYR A 211 15.03 -16.09 -8.51
N GLU A 212 16.03 -15.38 -7.98
CA GLU A 212 16.77 -15.81 -6.79
C GLU A 212 16.04 -15.34 -5.53
N LEU A 213 15.56 -16.29 -4.73
CA LEU A 213 15.00 -16.03 -3.42
C LEU A 213 16.09 -16.15 -2.36
N ASN A 214 16.11 -15.20 -1.44
CA ASN A 214 16.90 -15.25 -0.22
C ASN A 214 15.96 -15.20 0.99
N ILE A 215 15.55 -16.38 1.45
CA ILE A 215 14.58 -16.54 2.54
C ILE A 215 15.31 -16.40 3.87
N LYS A 216 14.79 -15.53 4.74
CA LYS A 216 15.30 -15.26 6.08
C LYS A 216 14.53 -16.06 7.14
N GLU A 217 15.15 -16.21 8.30
CA GLU A 217 14.52 -16.78 9.49
C GLU A 217 13.44 -15.84 10.01
N TYR A 218 12.27 -16.39 10.33
CA TYR A 218 11.19 -15.64 10.95
C TYR A 218 11.31 -15.75 12.47
N ILE A 219 11.66 -14.65 13.13
CA ILE A 219 11.81 -14.60 14.57
C ILE A 219 10.63 -13.80 15.14
N PRO A 220 9.59 -14.44 15.70
CA PRO A 220 8.44 -13.69 16.22
C PRO A 220 8.82 -12.88 17.46
N VAL A 221 8.20 -11.71 17.63
CA VAL A 221 8.20 -11.02 18.93
C VAL A 221 7.37 -11.85 19.91
N GLU A 222 7.97 -12.18 21.05
CA GLU A 222 7.33 -12.91 22.15
C GLU A 222 6.77 -11.98 23.21
N SER A 223 7.48 -10.88 23.50
CA SER A 223 7.04 -9.81 24.38
C SER A 223 7.47 -8.44 23.87
N VAL A 224 6.67 -7.43 24.20
CA VAL A 224 6.87 -6.03 23.81
C VAL A 224 6.75 -5.12 25.03
N SER A 225 7.54 -4.05 25.07
CA SER A 225 7.37 -2.96 26.02
C SER A 225 7.47 -1.61 25.32
N ILE A 226 6.67 -0.64 25.73
CA ILE A 226 6.64 0.72 25.17
C ILE A 226 6.96 1.70 26.28
N SER A 227 7.94 2.57 26.06
CA SER A 227 8.27 3.66 26.99
C SER A 227 7.22 4.77 26.91
N ALA A 228 6.91 5.39 28.06
CA ALA A 228 6.01 6.54 28.10
C ALA A 228 6.63 7.75 27.39
N LEU A 229 5.82 8.50 26.64
CA LEU A 229 6.24 9.79 26.10
C LEU A 229 6.41 10.81 27.22
N THR A 230 7.47 11.61 27.15
CA THR A 230 7.74 12.70 28.10
C THR A 230 7.07 14.02 27.71
N GLU A 231 6.65 14.14 26.45
CA GLU A 231 5.98 15.30 25.88
C GLU A 231 4.73 14.87 25.11
N PRO A 232 3.74 15.75 24.94
CA PRO A 232 2.62 15.50 24.04
C PRO A 232 3.10 15.37 22.59
N LEU A 233 2.19 14.99 21.69
CA LEU A 233 2.40 15.01 20.25
C LEU A 233 1.99 16.37 19.68
N CYS A 234 2.72 16.84 18.66
CA CYS A 234 2.49 18.11 17.99
C CYS A 234 2.19 17.87 16.51
N ILE A 235 0.99 18.26 16.05
CA ILE A 235 0.56 18.06 14.66
C ILE A 235 1.53 18.71 13.68
N SER A 236 1.99 19.94 13.96
CA SER A 236 2.90 20.66 13.05
C SER A 236 4.30 20.03 13.02
N ARG A 237 4.73 19.35 14.11
CA ARG A 237 6.01 18.65 14.18
C ARG A 237 5.99 17.33 13.40
N GLY A 238 4.83 16.68 13.33
CA GLY A 238 4.61 15.47 12.54
C GLY A 238 4.79 14.17 13.32
N PRO A 239 5.06 13.04 12.64
CA PRO A 239 5.14 11.71 13.26
C PRO A 239 6.28 11.56 14.26
N VAL A 240 6.06 10.72 15.28
CA VAL A 240 7.03 10.40 16.34
C VAL A 240 7.22 8.88 16.42
N GLN A 241 8.46 8.43 16.41
CA GLN A 241 8.81 7.04 16.69
C GLN A 241 8.69 6.76 18.18
N LEU A 242 7.89 5.76 18.56
CA LEU A 242 7.86 5.25 19.93
C LEU A 242 9.17 4.54 20.25
N ASP A 243 9.62 4.69 21.49
CA ASP A 243 10.68 3.86 22.07
C ASP A 243 10.07 2.52 22.49
N VAL A 244 10.38 1.49 21.71
CA VAL A 244 9.79 0.15 21.82
C VAL A 244 10.93 -0.86 21.94
N ALA A 245 10.84 -1.73 22.94
CA ALA A 245 11.74 -2.87 23.08
C ALA A 245 11.00 -4.18 22.81
N TYR A 246 11.62 -5.04 22.01
CA TYR A 246 11.13 -6.36 21.65
C TYR A 246 11.97 -7.44 22.30
N THR A 247 11.34 -8.56 22.65
CA THR A 247 12.04 -9.79 23.03
C THR A 247 11.58 -10.92 22.09
N PRO A 248 12.52 -11.61 21.42
CA PRO A 248 13.95 -11.29 21.37
C PRO A 248 14.22 -9.97 20.63
N ALA A 249 15.37 -9.33 20.90
CA ALA A 249 15.69 -8.01 20.33
C ALA A 249 15.91 -8.02 18.81
N ASN A 250 16.24 -9.18 18.25
CA ASN A 250 16.41 -9.42 16.82
C ASN A 250 15.14 -9.98 16.15
N ALA A 251 13.97 -9.83 16.78
CA ALA A 251 12.72 -10.26 16.19
C ALA A 251 12.42 -9.56 14.85
N THR A 252 11.73 -10.28 13.98
CA THR A 252 11.34 -9.85 12.63
C THR A 252 10.39 -8.67 12.69
N THR A 253 10.69 -7.62 11.91
CA THR A 253 9.82 -6.45 11.72
C THR A 253 8.42 -6.87 11.25
N GLY A 254 7.38 -6.26 11.79
CA GLY A 254 5.99 -6.58 11.40
C GLY A 254 5.41 -7.82 12.08
N SER A 255 6.13 -8.47 13.01
CA SER A 255 5.59 -9.53 13.88
C SER A 255 4.71 -9.01 15.03
N VAL A 256 4.41 -7.72 15.04
CA VAL A 256 3.55 -7.02 16.00
C VAL A 256 2.44 -6.28 15.25
N ASP A 257 1.20 -6.43 15.71
CA ASP A 257 0.07 -5.62 15.26
C ASP A 257 -0.05 -4.35 16.09
N TRP A 258 -0.28 -3.23 15.42
CA TRP A 258 -0.42 -1.92 16.04
C TRP A 258 -1.84 -1.40 15.91
N THR A 259 -2.40 -0.87 17.00
CA THR A 259 -3.72 -0.25 17.00
C THR A 259 -3.72 1.07 17.76
N SER A 260 -4.65 1.95 17.38
CA SER A 260 -4.98 3.17 18.12
C SER A 260 -6.42 3.08 18.62
N SER A 261 -6.66 3.52 19.86
CA SER A 261 -8.02 3.62 20.38
C SER A 261 -8.86 4.70 19.67
N ASP A 262 -8.23 5.67 19.01
CA ASP A 262 -8.89 6.70 18.20
C ASP A 262 -7.96 7.20 17.08
N GLU A 263 -8.21 6.71 15.87
CA GLU A 263 -7.45 7.09 14.67
C GLU A 263 -7.73 8.53 14.19
N ASN A 264 -8.75 9.22 14.70
CA ASN A 264 -8.94 10.64 14.43
C ASN A 264 -7.97 11.51 15.24
N ILE A 265 -7.47 10.99 16.36
CA ILE A 265 -6.49 11.65 17.22
C ILE A 265 -5.08 11.29 16.77
N ALA A 266 -4.77 10.00 16.65
CA ALA A 266 -3.47 9.52 16.22
C ALA A 266 -3.55 8.15 15.55
N THR A 267 -2.81 7.96 14.47
CA THR A 267 -2.58 6.64 13.85
C THR A 267 -1.21 6.10 14.20
N VAL A 268 -1.01 4.79 14.10
CA VAL A 268 0.27 4.14 14.34
C VAL A 268 0.58 3.13 13.23
N ASP A 269 1.82 3.12 12.76
CA ASP A 269 2.34 2.10 11.86
C ASP A 269 3.76 1.74 12.27
N LEU A 270 4.02 0.46 12.53
CA LEU A 270 5.33 -0.05 12.99
C LEU A 270 5.94 0.75 14.17
N GLY A 271 5.10 1.24 15.08
CA GLY A 271 5.52 2.06 16.23
C GLY A 271 5.76 3.54 15.91
N VAL A 272 5.56 3.98 14.67
CA VAL A 272 5.54 5.39 14.28
C VAL A 272 4.13 5.94 14.49
N VAL A 273 3.98 6.87 15.43
CA VAL A 273 2.69 7.51 15.75
C VAL A 273 2.56 8.82 14.98
N THR A 274 1.50 8.96 14.19
CA THR A 274 1.19 10.18 13.42
C THR A 274 0.00 10.90 14.06
N PRO A 275 0.18 12.13 14.60
CA PRO A 275 -0.91 12.92 15.15
C PRO A 275 -1.84 13.46 14.05
N LYS A 276 -3.15 13.42 14.27
CA LYS A 276 -4.19 13.87 13.33
C LYS A 276 -5.19 14.87 13.93
N GLY A 277 -5.49 14.74 15.21
CA GLY A 277 -6.48 15.56 15.90
C GLY A 277 -6.19 15.68 17.39
N PHE A 278 -6.80 16.67 18.04
CA PHE A 278 -6.56 16.95 19.46
C PHE A 278 -7.30 15.97 20.36
N GLY A 279 -6.68 15.58 21.46
CA GLY A 279 -7.25 14.65 22.43
C GLY A 279 -6.23 13.65 22.94
N THR A 280 -6.70 12.55 23.52
CA THR A 280 -5.86 11.46 23.99
C THR A 280 -6.28 10.15 23.32
N ALA A 281 -5.31 9.37 22.87
CA ALA A 281 -5.50 8.03 22.34
C ALA A 281 -4.56 7.05 23.05
N THR A 282 -4.93 5.78 23.12
CA THR A 282 -4.05 4.71 23.57
C THR A 282 -3.53 3.96 22.36
N ILE A 283 -2.21 3.91 22.21
CA ILE A 283 -1.53 3.11 21.19
C ILE A 283 -1.19 1.76 21.80
N THR A 284 -1.54 0.66 21.11
CA THR A 284 -1.33 -0.70 21.58
C THR A 284 -0.56 -1.53 20.55
N ALA A 285 0.53 -2.15 21.01
CA ALA A 285 1.27 -3.17 20.30
C ALA A 285 0.81 -4.56 20.77
N THR A 286 0.51 -5.47 19.84
CA THR A 286 0.12 -6.87 20.12
C THR A 286 1.06 -7.82 19.39
N CYS A 287 1.74 -8.69 20.13
CA CYS A 287 2.64 -9.69 19.57
C CYS A 287 1.81 -10.76 18.84
N LYS A 288 2.03 -10.97 17.53
CA LYS A 288 1.22 -11.92 16.73
C LYS A 288 1.32 -13.35 17.23
N ALA A 289 2.50 -13.75 17.69
CA ALA A 289 2.76 -15.13 18.12
C ALA A 289 2.18 -15.47 19.50
N THR A 290 2.19 -14.52 20.44
CA THR A 290 1.84 -14.79 21.84
C THR A 290 0.55 -14.11 22.29
N GLY A 291 0.07 -13.11 21.56
CA GLY A 291 -1.02 -12.24 21.98
C GLY A 291 -0.66 -11.28 23.12
N GLN A 292 0.59 -11.25 23.59
CA GLN A 292 1.02 -10.30 24.61
C GLN A 292 0.94 -8.86 24.09
N THR A 293 0.54 -7.94 24.96
CA THR A 293 0.33 -6.54 24.60
C THR A 293 1.16 -5.59 25.45
N ALA A 294 1.48 -4.43 24.87
CA ALA A 294 1.91 -3.23 25.59
C ALA A 294 1.18 -2.03 25.03
N SER A 295 0.89 -1.05 25.90
CA SER A 295 0.14 0.14 25.51
C SER A 295 0.77 1.40 26.10
N VAL A 296 0.63 2.51 25.38
CA VAL A 296 1.02 3.85 25.82
C VAL A 296 -0.08 4.85 25.53
N SER A 297 -0.34 5.76 26.46
CA SER A 297 -1.23 6.90 26.24
C SER A 297 -0.47 7.99 25.51
N VAL A 298 -1.02 8.48 24.40
CA VAL A 298 -0.51 9.63 23.66
C VAL A 298 -1.52 10.76 23.71
N THR A 299 -1.06 11.98 23.94
CA THR A 299 -1.91 13.17 24.00
C THR A 299 -1.47 14.16 22.94
N VAL A 300 -2.41 14.62 22.11
CA VAL A 300 -2.20 15.68 21.13
C VAL A 300 -2.86 16.95 21.69
N GLU A 301 -2.05 17.93 22.06
CA GLU A 301 -2.55 19.14 22.71
C GLU A 301 -2.92 20.23 21.71
N SER A 302 -4.10 20.83 21.89
CA SER A 302 -4.53 22.00 21.11
C SER A 302 -3.65 23.20 21.43
N GLY A 303 -3.23 23.90 20.38
CA GLY A 303 -2.47 25.15 20.49
C GLY A 303 -0.96 24.98 20.60
N TRP A 304 -0.46 23.78 20.87
CA TRP A 304 0.97 23.51 20.90
C TRP A 304 1.50 23.31 19.48
N VAL A 305 2.16 24.34 18.95
CA VAL A 305 2.70 24.34 17.59
C VAL A 305 4.20 24.60 17.62
N ILE A 306 4.93 23.88 16.76
CA ILE A 306 6.38 23.93 16.64
C ILE A 306 6.77 23.90 15.17
N TRP A 307 7.63 24.82 14.77
CA TRP A 307 8.36 24.83 13.50
C TRP A 307 9.83 25.04 13.78
N ASP A 308 10.64 24.05 13.44
CA ASP A 308 12.08 24.01 13.69
C ASP A 308 12.76 23.08 12.67
N GLY A 309 14.00 22.67 12.95
CA GLY A 309 14.74 21.75 12.09
C GLY A 309 14.12 20.37 11.92
N GLN A 310 13.26 19.92 12.83
CA GLN A 310 12.68 18.57 12.78
C GLN A 310 11.61 18.45 11.70
N ASN A 311 10.86 19.52 11.45
CA ASN A 311 9.90 19.61 10.37
C ASN A 311 10.36 20.52 9.22
N ASN A 312 11.64 20.91 9.21
CA ASN A 312 12.23 21.81 8.21
C ASN A 312 11.43 23.11 8.01
N PHE A 313 10.79 23.61 9.07
CA PHE A 313 9.88 24.76 9.01
C PHE A 313 8.79 24.61 7.93
N ASP A 314 8.24 23.40 7.76
CA ASP A 314 7.21 23.18 6.76
C ASP A 314 6.02 24.13 6.94
N GLY A 315 5.44 24.56 5.82
CA GLY A 315 4.42 25.58 5.78
C GLY A 315 4.94 27.02 5.65
N TRP A 316 6.22 27.31 5.91
CA TRP A 316 6.74 28.69 5.79
C TRP A 316 7.25 29.06 4.40
N LYS A 317 7.07 30.33 4.01
CA LYS A 317 7.58 30.97 2.80
C LYS A 317 8.09 32.39 3.09
N ILE A 318 8.90 32.95 2.19
CA ILE A 318 9.21 34.38 2.19
C ILE A 318 8.16 35.16 1.40
N GLY A 319 7.68 36.28 1.95
CA GLY A 319 6.64 37.11 1.33
C GLY A 319 7.11 37.97 0.15
N GLN A 320 8.43 38.13 -0.05
CA GLN A 320 9.02 38.99 -1.07
C GLN A 320 9.82 38.18 -2.08
N ASN A 321 9.62 38.47 -3.37
CA ASN A 321 10.32 37.77 -4.47
C ASN A 321 11.83 38.06 -4.54
N TYR A 322 12.30 39.12 -3.87
CA TYR A 322 13.72 39.50 -3.80
C TYR A 322 14.43 38.94 -2.56
N SER A 323 13.74 38.12 -1.77
CA SER A 323 14.26 37.52 -0.53
C SER A 323 14.03 36.01 -0.57
N SER A 324 14.81 35.25 0.20
CA SER A 324 14.78 33.79 0.18
C SER A 324 15.17 33.22 1.54
N TYR A 325 14.95 31.91 1.73
CA TYR A 325 15.59 31.18 2.82
C TYR A 325 16.08 29.83 2.32
N VAL A 326 17.01 29.25 3.08
CA VAL A 326 17.40 27.85 3.01
C VAL A 326 17.34 27.25 4.42
N ILE A 327 17.14 25.93 4.51
CA ILE A 327 17.28 25.22 5.78
C ILE A 327 18.71 24.67 5.83
N GLU A 328 19.49 25.13 6.80
CA GLU A 328 20.88 24.70 7.02
C GLU A 328 21.03 24.26 8.47
N ASN A 329 21.49 23.02 8.69
CA ASN A 329 21.68 22.43 10.02
C ASN A 329 20.46 22.58 10.94
N GLY A 330 19.26 22.36 10.39
CA GLY A 330 17.99 22.47 11.12
C GLY A 330 17.55 23.89 11.46
N LYS A 331 18.19 24.93 10.89
CA LYS A 331 17.83 26.33 11.10
C LYS A 331 17.41 26.98 9.79
N MET A 332 16.46 27.91 9.84
CA MET A 332 16.07 28.69 8.68
C MET A 332 17.01 29.88 8.51
N VAL A 333 17.89 29.83 7.53
CA VAL A 333 18.81 30.93 7.17
C VAL A 333 18.14 31.78 6.11
N VAL A 334 17.69 32.97 6.49
CA VAL A 334 16.93 33.89 5.65
C VAL A 334 17.86 34.93 5.05
N THR A 335 17.81 35.09 3.72
CA THR A 335 18.46 36.17 2.98
C THR A 335 17.45 37.29 2.73
N ALA A 336 17.65 38.42 3.40
CA ALA A 336 16.82 39.62 3.27
C ALA A 336 17.33 40.52 2.15
N GLY A 337 16.56 40.57 1.06
CA GLY A 337 16.82 41.45 -0.07
C GLY A 337 16.52 42.91 0.23
N ALA A 338 17.01 43.78 -0.66
CA ALA A 338 16.87 45.23 -0.54
C ALA A 338 15.41 45.65 -0.77
N GLN A 339 14.79 46.22 0.26
CA GLN A 339 13.48 46.86 0.17
C GLN A 339 13.61 48.23 -0.50
N ASN A 340 14.69 48.95 -0.18
CA ASN A 340 15.10 50.22 -0.79
C ASN A 340 16.62 50.41 -0.59
N ALA A 341 17.14 51.60 -0.90
CA ALA A 341 18.58 51.89 -0.83
C ALA A 341 19.20 51.72 0.58
N THR A 342 18.42 51.87 1.65
CA THR A 342 18.91 51.85 3.04
C THR A 342 18.37 50.70 3.87
N MET A 343 17.33 50.00 3.40
CA MET A 343 16.60 48.99 4.17
C MET A 343 16.40 47.67 3.44
N ARG A 344 16.25 46.60 4.22
CA ARG A 344 16.00 45.22 3.81
C ARG A 344 14.70 44.69 4.41
N ARG A 345 14.13 43.68 3.73
CA ARG A 345 12.89 43.02 4.15
C ARG A 345 12.86 41.55 3.76
N ALA A 346 12.37 40.69 4.65
CA ALA A 346 12.04 39.30 4.34
C ALA A 346 10.99 38.78 5.32
N ASP A 347 9.72 39.04 5.04
CA ASP A 347 8.61 38.59 5.88
C ASP A 347 8.50 37.07 5.84
N LEU A 348 8.31 36.48 7.01
CA LEU A 348 7.99 35.07 7.17
C LEU A 348 6.48 34.92 7.08
N SER A 349 5.99 34.21 6.07
CA SER A 349 4.57 33.97 5.88
C SER A 349 4.26 32.49 5.89
N PHE A 350 3.17 32.11 6.55
CA PHE A 350 2.64 30.77 6.44
C PHE A 350 1.89 30.62 5.13
N LYS A 351 2.26 29.62 4.33
CA LYS A 351 1.72 29.36 2.99
C LYS A 351 0.43 28.55 3.03
N ASN A 352 0.30 27.67 4.02
CA ASN A 352 -0.82 26.73 4.16
C ASN A 352 -1.96 27.38 4.97
N VAL A 353 -2.54 28.45 4.43
CA VAL A 353 -3.71 29.12 5.03
C VAL A 353 -5.01 28.66 4.35
N PRO A 354 -6.14 28.57 5.07
CA PRO A 354 -6.28 28.88 6.50
C PRO A 354 -5.58 27.85 7.40
N ILE A 355 -5.02 28.31 8.51
CA ILE A 355 -4.47 27.47 9.58
C ILE A 355 -5.31 27.62 10.85
N ASN A 356 -5.60 26.50 11.52
CA ASN A 356 -6.27 26.50 12.82
C ASN A 356 -5.23 26.60 13.94
N LEU A 357 -5.36 27.62 14.78
CA LEU A 357 -4.51 27.88 15.94
C LEU A 357 -5.38 28.01 17.18
N ASP A 358 -4.91 27.55 18.33
CA ASP A 358 -5.63 27.70 19.60
C ASP A 358 -4.67 28.32 20.62
N PHE A 359 -5.02 29.50 21.13
CA PHE A 359 -4.16 30.24 22.07
C PHE A 359 -4.66 30.13 23.51
N SER A 360 -5.61 29.23 23.79
CA SER A 360 -6.18 29.05 25.14
C SER A 360 -5.17 28.45 26.11
N ASN A 361 -4.46 27.40 25.67
CA ASN A 361 -3.49 26.67 26.50
C ASN A 361 -2.05 27.15 26.29
N TYR A 362 -1.78 27.68 25.09
CA TYR A 362 -0.46 28.13 24.66
C TYR A 362 -0.54 29.57 24.10
N PRO A 363 -0.78 30.58 24.96
CA PRO A 363 -1.11 31.94 24.54
C PRO A 363 0.07 32.72 23.93
N ILE A 364 1.29 32.24 24.12
CA ILE A 364 2.49 32.97 23.68
C ILE A 364 3.01 32.35 22.39
N LEU A 365 2.92 33.08 21.28
CA LEU A 365 3.65 32.75 20.06
C LEU A 365 5.03 33.39 20.11
N ALA A 366 6.10 32.63 19.91
CA ALA A 366 7.46 33.15 19.98
C ALA A 366 8.38 32.58 18.89
N MET A 367 9.47 33.31 18.65
CA MET A 367 10.52 32.99 17.69
C MET A 367 11.88 33.39 18.26
N ARG A 368 12.86 32.49 18.21
CA ARG A 368 14.29 32.83 18.46
C ARG A 368 15.01 33.05 17.13
N SER A 369 15.75 34.15 17.04
CA SER A 369 16.45 34.52 15.81
C SER A 369 17.70 35.36 16.04
N THR A 370 18.54 35.53 15.02
CA THR A 370 19.65 36.51 15.03
C THR A 370 19.23 37.91 14.55
N LEU A 371 17.94 38.17 14.40
CA LEU A 371 17.44 39.50 14.05
C LEU A 371 17.84 40.51 15.13
N PRO A 372 18.19 41.77 14.82
CA PRO A 372 18.61 42.76 15.82
C PRO A 372 17.47 43.20 16.75
N VAL A 373 17.77 43.68 17.96
CA VAL A 373 16.74 44.32 18.80
C VAL A 373 16.28 45.63 18.15
N GLY A 374 14.99 45.95 18.26
CA GLY A 374 14.41 47.21 17.86
C GLY A 374 14.06 47.32 16.37
N GLY A 375 14.17 46.24 15.57
CA GLY A 375 13.84 46.21 14.14
C GLY A 375 14.77 47.04 13.23
N LYS A 376 15.14 48.24 13.69
CA LYS A 376 16.06 49.20 13.11
C LYS A 376 17.35 49.35 13.94
N GLY A 377 17.65 48.39 14.82
CA GLY A 377 18.82 48.42 15.70
C GLY A 377 18.50 48.85 17.14
N ILE A 378 19.41 48.53 18.06
CA ILE A 378 19.22 48.74 19.50
C ILE A 378 18.90 50.22 19.78
N GLY A 379 17.74 50.48 20.38
CA GLY A 379 17.30 51.83 20.75
C GLY A 379 16.71 52.67 19.61
N GLN A 380 16.67 52.17 18.36
CA GLN A 380 16.04 52.84 17.24
C GLN A 380 14.72 52.14 16.91
N GLY A 381 13.58 52.78 17.17
CA GLY A 381 12.25 52.18 17.04
C GLY A 381 11.96 51.57 15.65
N GLY A 382 11.33 50.40 15.67
CA GLY A 382 10.96 49.52 14.56
C GLY A 382 10.70 48.14 15.19
N ALA A 383 9.89 47.27 14.61
CA ALA A 383 9.57 46.03 15.30
C ALA A 383 9.07 44.94 14.36
N TYR A 384 9.29 43.70 14.78
CA TYR A 384 8.82 42.52 14.09
C TYR A 384 7.33 42.41 14.33
N THR A 385 6.53 42.50 13.27
CA THR A 385 5.07 42.63 13.40
C THR A 385 4.39 41.32 13.12
N LEU A 386 3.71 40.76 14.11
CA LEU A 386 2.76 39.69 13.90
C LEU A 386 1.55 40.27 13.17
N ASP A 387 1.29 39.74 11.98
CA ASP A 387 0.11 39.98 11.18
C ASP A 387 -0.70 38.69 11.14
N LEU A 388 -1.79 38.68 11.91
CA LEU A 388 -2.71 37.55 12.02
C LEU A 388 -4.10 38.03 11.61
N VAL A 389 -4.65 37.49 10.53
CA VAL A 389 -6.00 37.85 10.04
C VAL A 389 -6.92 36.66 10.24
N THR A 390 -7.97 36.84 11.04
CA THR A 390 -8.89 35.77 11.42
C THR A 390 -10.33 36.25 11.28
N LYS A 391 -11.30 35.32 11.31
CA LYS A 391 -12.72 35.70 11.36
C LYS A 391 -13.12 36.34 12.69
N SER A 392 -12.41 36.03 13.77
CA SER A 392 -12.72 36.45 15.16
C SER A 392 -12.02 37.74 15.58
N GLY A 393 -11.10 38.25 14.76
CA GLY A 393 -10.35 39.47 15.04
C GLY A 393 -8.93 39.43 14.46
N ASN A 394 -8.39 40.60 14.13
CA ASN A 394 -7.05 40.71 13.55
C ASN A 394 -6.03 41.13 14.60
N ILE A 395 -4.77 40.74 14.40
CA ILE A 395 -3.60 41.27 15.09
C ILE A 395 -2.69 41.90 14.05
N ASN A 396 -2.27 43.12 14.32
CA ASN A 396 -1.14 43.77 13.68
C ASN A 396 -0.30 44.41 14.78
N LYS A 397 0.54 43.61 15.43
CA LYS A 397 1.27 44.02 16.63
C LYS A 397 2.75 43.78 16.50
N ALA A 398 3.53 44.81 16.80
CA ALA A 398 4.96 44.80 16.70
C ALA A 398 5.62 44.44 18.05
N HIS A 399 6.70 43.65 18.00
CA HIS A 399 7.58 43.33 19.13
C HIS A 399 9.04 43.67 18.78
N VAL A 400 9.77 44.27 19.72
CA VAL A 400 11.13 44.79 19.49
C VAL A 400 12.23 43.73 19.66
N GLY A 401 11.90 42.58 20.24
CA GLY A 401 12.86 41.52 20.57
C GLY A 401 13.54 41.75 21.92
N GLU A 402 13.86 40.67 22.61
CA GLU A 402 14.64 40.67 23.85
C GLU A 402 15.93 39.87 23.66
N LEU A 403 17.06 40.44 24.06
CA LEU A 403 18.35 39.76 24.01
C LEU A 403 18.39 38.56 24.96
N LEU A 404 18.95 37.48 24.44
CA LEU A 404 19.30 36.26 25.15
C LEU A 404 20.81 36.22 25.44
N SER A 405 21.25 35.26 26.26
CA SER A 405 22.64 35.16 26.73
C SER A 405 23.70 35.00 25.62
N ASP A 406 23.34 34.49 24.44
CA ASP A 406 24.22 34.33 23.28
C ASP A 406 24.14 35.50 22.27
N ASN A 407 23.43 36.57 22.60
CA ASN A 407 23.09 37.71 21.72
C ASN A 407 22.12 37.39 20.57
N THR A 408 21.50 36.21 20.56
CA THR A 408 20.26 36.01 19.78
C THR A 408 19.09 36.72 20.46
N ASN A 409 17.99 36.85 19.74
CA ASN A 409 16.82 37.59 20.18
C ASN A 409 15.58 36.71 20.23
N LEU A 410 14.84 36.83 21.33
CA LEU A 410 13.52 36.28 21.53
C LEU A 410 12.47 37.32 21.13
N ILE A 411 11.64 36.97 20.15
CA ILE A 411 10.51 37.78 19.69
C ILE A 411 9.25 37.02 20.08
N TYR A 412 8.31 37.66 20.80
CA TYR A 412 7.11 36.97 21.25
C TYR A 412 5.87 37.87 21.21
N TYR A 413 4.71 37.23 21.21
CA TYR A 413 3.40 37.87 21.18
C TYR A 413 2.49 37.14 22.16
N ASP A 414 2.04 37.86 23.19
CA ASP A 414 0.97 37.40 24.08
C ASP A 414 -0.38 37.66 23.39
N ILE A 415 -0.90 36.61 22.75
CA ILE A 415 -2.03 36.72 21.84
C ILE A 415 -3.30 37.21 22.56
N PRO A 416 -3.73 36.63 23.70
CA PRO A 416 -4.87 37.13 24.44
C PRO A 416 -4.70 38.56 24.96
N SER A 417 -3.50 38.96 25.40
CA SER A 417 -3.24 40.33 25.86
C SER A 417 -3.30 41.35 24.71
N ILE A 418 -2.95 40.95 23.49
CA ILE A 418 -3.04 41.80 22.30
C ILE A 418 -4.48 41.87 21.78
N ASN A 419 -5.16 40.73 21.71
CA ASN A 419 -6.55 40.63 21.28
C ASN A 419 -7.26 39.48 22.01
N ALA A 420 -8.04 39.84 23.03
CA ALA A 420 -8.75 38.88 23.88
C ALA A 420 -9.73 37.97 23.12
N ALA A 421 -10.22 38.39 21.95
CA ALA A 421 -11.10 37.56 21.11
C ALA A 421 -10.41 36.30 20.56
N LEU A 422 -9.07 36.28 20.55
CA LEU A 422 -8.28 35.15 20.04
C LEU A 422 -7.77 34.24 21.16
N GLY A 423 -8.07 34.55 22.43
CA GLY A 423 -7.58 33.79 23.58
C GLY A 423 -8.50 32.66 24.04
N ASN A 424 -9.63 32.42 23.36
CA ASN A 424 -10.63 31.42 23.76
C ASN A 424 -11.03 30.54 22.58
N GLY A 425 -10.50 29.31 22.57
CA GLY A 425 -10.78 28.28 21.59
C GLY A 425 -9.99 28.40 20.30
N MET A 426 -10.39 27.58 19.33
CA MET A 426 -9.74 27.47 18.03
C MET A 426 -10.07 28.67 17.13
N VAL A 427 -9.04 29.18 16.46
CA VAL A 427 -9.06 30.36 15.60
C VAL A 427 -8.54 29.96 14.23
N GLU A 428 -9.37 30.18 13.21
CA GLU A 428 -8.99 30.00 11.80
C GLU A 428 -8.32 31.28 11.28
N ALA A 429 -7.01 31.21 11.00
CA ALA A 429 -6.21 32.32 10.50
C ALA A 429 -6.00 32.21 8.98
N ASN A 430 -6.49 33.20 8.24
CA ASN A 430 -6.33 33.35 6.78
C ASN A 430 -5.01 34.06 6.40
N THR A 431 -4.43 34.79 7.35
CA THR A 431 -3.06 35.31 7.26
C THR A 431 -2.36 34.95 8.55
N PHE A 432 -1.18 34.35 8.44
CA PHE A 432 -0.25 34.19 9.55
C PHE A 432 1.15 34.58 9.06
N GLN A 433 1.61 35.76 9.47
CA GLN A 433 2.86 36.34 9.01
C GLN A 433 3.59 37.04 10.15
N ILE A 434 4.91 36.90 10.19
CA ILE A 434 5.81 37.75 10.97
C ILE A 434 6.51 38.67 9.97
N LYS A 435 6.11 39.94 9.95
CA LYS A 435 6.71 40.96 9.09
C LYS A 435 8.08 41.35 9.65
N VAL A 436 9.08 41.21 8.80
CA VAL A 436 10.48 41.49 9.09
C VAL A 436 10.92 42.52 8.06
N ALA A 437 10.56 43.77 8.32
CA ALA A 437 10.64 44.88 7.38
C ALA A 437 11.40 46.07 7.98
N ASP A 438 11.78 47.00 7.10
CA ASP A 438 12.42 48.27 7.44
C ASP A 438 13.73 48.11 8.23
N ILE A 439 14.45 46.99 8.05
CA ILE A 439 15.73 46.76 8.72
C ILE A 439 16.81 47.54 7.98
N TYR A 440 17.48 48.49 8.64
CA TYR A 440 18.61 49.18 8.01
C TYR A 440 19.74 48.22 7.66
N ASN A 441 20.39 48.46 6.51
CA ASN A 441 21.51 47.66 6.01
C ASN A 441 22.63 47.47 7.05
N GLU A 442 22.94 48.52 7.81
CA GLU A 442 23.96 48.51 8.86
C GLU A 442 23.63 47.60 10.05
N ASN A 443 22.34 47.34 10.31
CA ASN A 443 21.89 46.46 11.38
C ASN A 443 21.76 44.99 10.94
N LEU A 444 21.94 44.71 9.65
CA LEU A 444 21.99 43.37 9.09
C LEU A 444 23.11 43.30 8.02
N PRO A 445 24.38 43.42 8.43
CA PRO A 445 25.50 43.66 7.50
C PRO A 445 25.73 42.52 6.50
N THR A 446 25.44 41.27 6.89
CA THR A 446 25.48 40.10 6.00
C THR A 446 24.27 40.03 5.06
N GLY A 447 23.24 40.82 5.31
CA GLY A 447 21.92 40.68 4.68
C GLY A 447 21.17 39.42 5.12
N GLN A 448 21.67 38.68 6.11
CA GLN A 448 21.10 37.39 6.53
C GLN A 448 20.79 37.36 8.02
N TYR A 449 19.68 36.72 8.37
CA TYR A 449 19.36 36.34 9.75
C TYR A 449 18.96 34.87 9.81
N THR A 450 19.13 34.25 10.98
CA THR A 450 18.77 32.86 11.23
C THR A 450 17.57 32.81 12.15
N VAL A 451 16.60 31.95 11.85
CA VAL A 451 15.50 31.57 12.74
C VAL A 451 15.76 30.15 13.24
N TYR A 452 15.78 29.98 14.55
CA TYR A 452 16.06 28.70 15.21
C TYR A 452 14.78 27.88 15.35
N TRP A 453 13.69 28.53 15.70
CA TRP A 453 12.37 27.93 15.82
C TRP A 453 11.29 29.02 15.85
N ILE A 454 10.06 28.64 15.50
CA ILE A 454 8.82 29.39 15.75
C ILE A 454 7.89 28.43 16.48
N ARG A 455 7.41 28.77 17.67
CA ARG A 455 6.58 27.87 18.49
C ARG A 455 5.72 28.60 19.49
N THR A 456 4.80 27.87 20.12
CA THR A 456 3.96 28.40 21.21
C THR A 456 4.39 27.91 22.60
N PHE A 457 4.02 28.68 23.63
CA PHE A 457 4.34 28.43 25.04
C PHE A 457 3.17 28.82 25.95
N LYS A 458 3.13 28.26 27.16
CA LYS A 458 2.13 28.56 28.20
C LYS A 458 2.36 29.93 28.83
N SER A 459 3.60 30.43 28.83
CA SER A 459 3.95 31.76 29.36
C SER A 459 5.21 32.35 28.74
N ILE A 460 5.41 33.66 28.89
CA ILE A 460 6.63 34.36 28.44
C ILE A 460 7.85 33.83 29.21
N ALA A 461 7.70 33.54 30.51
CA ALA A 461 8.76 32.99 31.34
C ALA A 461 9.22 31.62 30.83
N GLU A 462 8.29 30.76 30.40
CA GLU A 462 8.59 29.47 29.79
C GLU A 462 9.31 29.65 28.44
N ALA A 463 8.83 30.55 27.59
CA ALA A 463 9.47 30.85 26.30
C ALA A 463 10.94 31.27 26.47
N LYS A 464 11.20 32.13 27.46
CA LYS A 464 12.55 32.59 27.80
C LYS A 464 13.40 31.47 28.39
N ALA A 465 12.87 30.70 29.33
CA ALA A 465 13.58 29.58 29.95
C ALA A 465 13.97 28.52 28.91
N PHE A 466 13.05 28.19 27.98
CA PHE A 466 13.33 27.27 26.88
C PHE A 466 14.43 27.81 25.97
N ALA A 467 14.37 29.08 25.58
CA ALA A 467 15.39 29.70 24.73
C ALA A 467 16.80 29.66 25.37
N GLU A 468 16.89 29.95 26.67
CA GLU A 468 18.17 29.92 27.42
C GLU A 468 18.68 28.48 27.65
N ALA A 469 17.77 27.51 27.81
CA ALA A 469 18.12 26.10 27.91
C ALA A 469 18.73 25.58 26.59
N GLU A 470 18.14 25.96 25.44
CA GLU A 470 18.69 25.64 24.12
C GLU A 470 20.08 26.24 23.91
N ILE A 471 20.28 27.50 24.32
CA ILE A 471 21.61 28.14 24.28
C ILE A 471 22.62 27.34 25.12
N SER A 472 22.22 26.94 26.34
CA SER A 472 23.06 26.17 27.23
C SER A 472 23.41 24.78 26.68
N ALA A 473 22.53 24.21 25.86
CA ALA A 473 22.74 22.95 25.15
C ALA A 473 23.57 23.10 23.85
N GLY A 474 23.88 24.32 23.42
CA GLY A 474 24.63 24.60 22.20
C GLY A 474 23.79 24.61 20.91
N ASN A 475 22.46 24.72 21.05
CA ASN A 475 21.50 24.67 19.94
C ASN A 475 21.22 26.05 19.32
#